data_AF-A0A3D3FHP8-F1
#
_entry.id   AF-A0A3D3FHP8-F1
#
_cell.length_a   1.000
_cell.length_b   1.000
_cell.length_c   1.000
_cell.angle_alpha   90.00
_cell.angle_beta   90.00
_cell.angle_gamma   90.00
#
_symmetry.space_group_name_H-M   'P 1'
#
loop_
_entity.id
_entity.type
_entity.pdbx_description
1 polymer ?
#
loop_
_entity_poly.entity_id
_entity_poly.type
_entity_poly.pdbx_seq_one_letter_code
_entity_poly.pdbx_strand_id
1 'polypeptide(L)' 'MTDAVLSFVKTGCQWRHLPHDFPPDSIVHSFYRRARNSSLWDRIWQHMVVITREDAGRKGPV' A
#
# COMPACT_ATOMS: atom_id res chain seq x y z
N MET A 1 -3.13 -6.73 3.54
CA MET A 1 -3.84 -5.42 3.57
C MET A 1 -2.98 -4.31 2.97
N THR A 2 -1.71 -4.21 3.35
CA THR A 2 -0.73 -3.28 2.78
C THR A 2 -0.44 -3.52 1.30
N ASP A 3 -0.31 -4.78 0.87
CA ASP A 3 -0.11 -5.14 -0.54
C ASP A 3 -1.24 -4.69 -1.46
N ALA A 4 -2.48 -4.79 -0.98
CA ALA A 4 -3.66 -4.29 -1.69
C ALA A 4 -3.56 -2.76 -1.90
N VAL A 5 -3.23 -2.01 -0.85
CA VAL A 5 -3.07 -0.55 -0.97
C VAL A 5 -1.85 -0.19 -1.82
N LEU A 6 -0.76 -0.96 -1.75
CA LEU A 6 0.42 -0.76 -2.60
C LEU A 6 0.10 -1.00 -4.06
N SER A 7 -0.61 -2.09 -4.38
CA SER A 7 -1.07 -2.38 -5.75
C SER A 7 -1.96 -1.25 -6.27
N PHE A 8 -2.83 -0.68 -5.41
CA PHE A 8 -3.66 0.47 -5.72
C PHE A 8 -2.81 1.72 -6.02
N VAL A 9 -1.88 2.09 -5.14
CA VAL A 9 -1.08 3.32 -5.31
C VAL A 9 -0.07 3.20 -6.46
N LYS A 10 0.52 2.02 -6.66
CA LYS A 10 1.53 1.76 -7.70
C LYS A 10 0.92 1.63 -9.09
N THR A 11 -0.23 0.95 -9.19
CA THR A 11 -0.86 0.64 -10.49
C THR A 11 -1.92 1.68 -10.86
N GLY A 12 -2.39 2.48 -9.89
CA GLY A 12 -3.52 3.40 -10.08
C GLY A 12 -4.85 2.68 -10.34
N CYS A 13 -4.89 1.35 -10.17
CA CYS A 13 -6.10 0.56 -10.33
C CYS A 13 -7.17 1.08 -9.39
N GLN A 14 -8.39 1.32 -9.89
CA GLN A 14 -9.50 1.75 -9.04
C GLN A 14 -9.77 0.70 -7.96
N TRP A 15 -10.20 1.10 -6.76
CA TRP A 15 -10.49 0.19 -5.64
C TRP A 15 -11.39 -0.99 -6.03
N ARG A 16 -12.28 -0.79 -7.01
CA ARG A 16 -13.18 -1.81 -7.58
C ARG A 16 -12.53 -2.84 -8.51
N HIS A 17 -11.33 -2.56 -9.01
CA HIS A 17 -10.56 -3.43 -9.90
C HIS A 17 -9.52 -4.28 -9.13
N LEU A 18 -9.66 -4.37 -7.81
CA LEU A 18 -8.79 -5.21 -7.00
C LEU A 18 -8.97 -6.69 -7.39
N PRO A 19 -7.88 -7.44 -7.61
CA PRO A 19 -7.96 -8.88 -7.84
C PRO A 19 -8.71 -9.57 -6.68
N HIS A 20 -9.49 -10.61 -7.00
CA HIS A 20 -10.30 -11.35 -6.02
C HIS A 20 -9.48 -12.02 -4.90
N ASP A 21 -8.16 -12.15 -5.08
CA ASP A 21 -7.20 -12.60 -4.06
C ASP A 21 -7.07 -11.64 -2.87
N PHE A 22 -7.54 -10.40 -2.99
CA PHE A 22 -7.48 -9.43 -1.91
C PHE A 22 -8.81 -9.31 -1.15
N PRO A 23 -8.74 -8.95 0.15
CA PRO A 23 -9.95 -8.67 0.91
C PRO A 23 -10.77 -7.56 0.23
N PRO A 24 -12.10 -7.52 0.46
CA PRO A 24 -13.00 -6.57 -0.20
C PRO A 24 -12.49 -5.14 -0.13
N ASP A 25 -12.74 -4.38 -1.19
CA ASP A 25 -12.27 -3.00 -1.34
C ASP A 25 -12.67 -2.10 -0.16
N SER A 26 -13.81 -2.37 0.47
CA SER A 26 -14.30 -1.65 1.64
C SER A 26 -13.39 -1.80 2.87
N ILE A 27 -12.80 -2.99 3.07
CA ILE A 27 -11.91 -3.28 4.19
C ILE A 27 -10.57 -2.58 3.97
N VAL A 28 -10.04 -2.67 2.74
CA VAL A 28 -8.79 -2.04 2.36
C VAL A 28 -8.92 -0.51 2.46
N HIS A 29 -10.03 0.05 1.98
CA HIS A 29 -10.30 1.48 2.07
C HIS A 29 -10.52 1.97 3.51
N SER A 30 -11.23 1.20 4.35
CA SER A 30 -11.41 1.50 5.77
C SER A 30 -10.07 1.51 6.53
N PHE A 31 -9.22 0.52 6.25
CA PHE A 31 -7.86 0.45 6.78
C PHE A 31 -7.03 1.66 6.34
N TYR A 32 -6.99 1.96 5.04
CA TYR A 32 -6.26 3.11 4.50
C TYR A 32 -6.73 4.43 5.11
N ARG A 33 -8.05 4.64 5.23
CA ARG A 33 -8.62 5.86 5.84
C ARG A 33 -8.18 6.02 7.29
N ARG A 34 -8.23 4.95 8.09
CA ARG A 34 -7.78 4.98 9.50
C ARG A 34 -6.28 5.25 9.60
N ALA A 35 -5.47 4.58 8.79
CA ALA A 35 -4.03 4.77 8.78
C ALA A 35 -3.64 6.20 8.36
N ARG A 36 -4.35 6.77 7.39
CA ARG A 36 -4.13 8.14 6.92
C ARG A 36 -4.47 9.18 7.98
N ASN A 37 -5.60 9.02 8.67
CA ASN A 37 -5.99 9.93 9.76
C ASN A 37 -5.03 9.86 10.96
N SER A 38 -4.34 8.73 11.15
CA SER A 38 -3.43 8.51 12.28
C SER A 38 -1.97 8.85 11.98
N SER A 39 -1.64 9.40 10.80
CA SER A 39 -0.24 9.56 10.30
C SER A 39 0.56 8.24 10.24
N LEU A 40 -0.10 7.11 10.50
CA LEU A 40 0.46 5.77 10.41
C LEU A 40 0.75 5.41 8.95
N TRP A 41 -0.04 5.96 8.02
CA TRP A 41 0.14 5.76 6.60
C TRP A 41 1.52 6.18 6.11
N ASP A 42 2.04 7.34 6.55
CA ASP A 42 3.38 7.80 6.17
C ASP A 42 4.47 6.85 6.64
N ARG A 43 4.37 6.31 7.86
CA ARG A 43 5.32 5.33 8.39
C ARG A 43 5.28 4.01 7.62
N ILE A 44 4.07 3.52 7.34
CA ILE A 44 3.85 2.32 6.53
C ILE A 44 4.40 2.50 5.12
N TRP A 45 4.16 3.68 4.52
CA TRP A 45 4.63 4.04 3.19
C TRP A 45 6.16 4.07 3.13
N GLN A 46 6.82 4.76 4.07
CA GLN A 46 8.28 4.81 4.15
C GLN A 46 8.89 3.42 4.28
N HIS A 47 8.33 2.58 5.16
CA HIS A 47 8.80 1.21 5.33
C HIS A 47 8.61 0.36 4.05
N MET A 48 7.47 0.50 3.37
CA MET A 48 7.21 -0.20 2.11
C MET A 48 8.12 0.27 0.97
N VAL A 49 8.44 1.56 0.90
CA VAL A 49 9.38 2.10 -0.10
C VAL A 49 10.77 1.50 0.10
N VAL A 50 11.22 1.32 1.35
CA VAL A 50 12.48 0.63 1.66
C VAL A 50 12.43 -0.82 1.19
N ILE A 51 11.41 -1.59 1.58
CA ILE A 51 11.27 -3.01 1.18
C ILE A 51 11.20 -3.15 -0.35
N THR A 52 10.41 -2.30 -1.02
CA THR A 52 10.26 -2.36 -2.49
C THR A 52 11.57 -1.99 -3.20
N ARG A 53 12.37 -1.10 -2.63
CA ARG A 53 13.70 -0.75 -3.15
C ARG A 53 14.68 -1.92 -2.99
N GLU A 54 14.67 -2.56 -1.83
CA GLU A 54 15.47 -3.75 -1.55
C GLU A 54 15.10 -4.91 -2.50
N ASP A 55 13.81 -5.18 -2.70
CA ASP A 55 13.31 -6.20 -3.62
C ASP A 55 13.65 -5.90 -5.08
N ALA A 56 13.59 -4.62 -5.48
CA ALA A 56 14.02 -4.17 -6.80
C ALA A 56 15.56 -4.11 -6.98
N GLY A 57 16.34 -4.59 -6.00
CA GLY A 57 17.81 -4.62 -6.06
C GLY A 57 18.50 -3.25 -5.94
N ARG A 58 17.76 -2.18 -5.62
CA ARG A 58 18.31 -0.84 -5.36
C ARG A 58 18.52 -0.67 -3.85
N LYS A 59 19.76 -0.82 -3.38
CA LYS A 59 20.08 -0.65 -1.96
C LYS A 59 19.99 0.82 -1.53
N GLY A 60 19.14 1.09 -0.54
CA GLY A 60 19.18 2.31 0.28
C GLY A 60 18.19 3.42 -0.08
N PRO A 61 17.84 4.30 0.89
CA PRO A 61 16.94 5.42 0.66
C PRO A 61 17.61 6.47 -0.26
N VAL A 62 16.78 7.17 -1.04
CA VAL A 62 17.18 8.38 -1.80
C VAL A 62 17.19 9.60 -0.89
#